data_AF-A0A8H3IS98-F1
#
_entry.id   AF-A0A8H3IS98-F1
#
_cell.length_a   1.000
_cell.length_b   1.000
_cell.length_c   1.000
_cell.angle_alpha   90.00
_cell.angle_beta   90.00
_cell.angle_gamma   90.00
#
_symmetry.space_group_name_H-M   'P 1'
#
loop_
_entity.id
_entity.type
_entity.pdbx_description
1 polymer ?
#
loop_
_entity_poly.entity_id
_entity_poly.type
_entity_poly.pdbx_seq_one_letter_code
_entity_poly.pdbx_strand_id
1 'polypeptide(L)'
;MVQPPRPTYECVTHGGNTIPQEFEVEPGIPVFTLGDVEVPNAILGGNGTYSIAAVRWDIMKIGKDVRSQVEVSGTVTYVTVEDPTEITHSQTIKMTCRWRVGAVPLDPPSMSLDGRAPITTLTMWIKAGNANVVAAHDEDENAIFAEENTVEVEQILTQQHKKQSPVESQS
;
A
#
# COMPACT_ATOMS: atom_id res chain seq x y z
N MET A 1 29.42 -7.26 -28.76
CA MET A 1 29.46 -7.22 -27.28
C MET A 1 28.35 -8.15 -26.78
N VAL A 2 28.64 -9.06 -25.86
CA VAL A 2 27.60 -9.93 -25.27
C VAL A 2 26.96 -9.15 -24.13
N GLN A 3 25.65 -8.89 -24.22
CA GLN A 3 24.92 -8.24 -23.14
C GLN A 3 24.92 -9.19 -21.92
N PRO A 4 25.23 -8.71 -20.70
CA PRO A 4 25.14 -9.56 -19.52
C PRO A 4 23.70 -10.11 -19.36
N PRO A 5 23.56 -11.33 -18.82
CA PRO A 5 22.24 -11.92 -18.62
C PRO A 5 21.39 -11.04 -17.70
N ARG A 6 20.11 -10.90 -18.04
CA ARG A 6 19.14 -10.12 -17.27
C ARG A 6 18.86 -10.83 -15.95
N PRO A 7 19.03 -10.17 -14.79
CA PRO A 7 18.57 -10.76 -13.53
C PRO A 7 17.05 -10.82 -13.51
N THR A 8 16.52 -11.97 -13.09
CA THR A 8 15.10 -12.17 -12.81
C THR A 8 14.85 -12.04 -11.32
N TYR A 9 13.76 -11.37 -10.97
CA TYR A 9 13.30 -11.18 -9.60
C TYR A 9 11.88 -11.68 -9.44
N GLU A 10 11.56 -12.03 -8.21
CA GLU A 10 10.23 -12.42 -7.76
C GLU A 10 9.79 -11.47 -6.65
N CYS A 11 8.51 -11.08 -6.66
CA CYS A 11 7.86 -10.30 -5.63
C CYS A 11 6.78 -11.16 -4.96
N VAL A 12 6.96 -11.46 -3.68
CA VAL A 12 5.99 -12.19 -2.86
C VAL A 12 5.28 -11.21 -1.94
N THR A 13 3.95 -11.25 -1.96
CA THR A 13 3.10 -10.36 -1.14
C THR A 13 2.44 -11.08 0.01
N HIS A 14 2.56 -10.51 1.20
CA HIS A 14 1.86 -10.92 2.42
C HIS A 14 0.75 -9.91 2.69
N GLY A 15 -0.44 -10.18 2.17
CA GLY A 15 -1.56 -9.23 2.12
C GLY A 15 -1.55 -8.40 0.84
N GLY A 16 -2.74 -7.96 0.40
CA GLY A 16 -2.91 -7.24 -0.87
C GLY A 16 -2.55 -8.08 -2.10
N ASN A 17 -2.19 -7.40 -3.18
CA ASN A 17 -1.72 -8.00 -4.44
C ASN A 17 -0.50 -7.25 -4.98
N THR A 18 0.29 -7.88 -5.85
CA THR A 18 1.32 -7.22 -6.65
C THR A 18 1.29 -7.70 -8.10
N ILE A 19 1.56 -6.79 -9.05
CA ILE A 19 1.69 -7.13 -10.48
C ILE A 19 2.82 -6.28 -11.09
N PRO A 20 3.77 -6.89 -11.84
CA PRO A 20 3.95 -8.34 -12.01
C PRO A 20 4.60 -9.03 -10.79
N GLN A 21 4.30 -10.32 -10.59
CA GLN A 21 4.92 -11.14 -9.52
C GLN A 21 6.35 -11.58 -9.88
N GLU A 22 6.65 -11.77 -11.15
CA GLU A 22 8.01 -12.05 -11.64
C GLU A 22 8.37 -11.09 -12.77
N PHE A 23 9.62 -10.64 -12.79
CA PHE A 23 10.07 -9.69 -13.79
C PHE A 23 11.58 -9.74 -14.03
N GLU A 24 11.97 -9.52 -15.28
CA GLU A 24 13.35 -9.30 -15.67
C GLU A 24 13.66 -7.80 -15.65
N VAL A 25 14.78 -7.41 -15.05
CA VAL A 25 15.16 -6.00 -15.00
C VAL A 25 16.41 -5.78 -15.84
N GLU A 26 16.29 -4.94 -16.87
CA GLU A 26 17.43 -4.54 -17.68
C GLU A 26 18.29 -3.50 -16.92
N PRO A 27 19.63 -3.58 -16.98
CA PRO A 27 20.50 -2.57 -16.37
C PRO A 27 20.14 -1.16 -16.84
N GLY A 28 19.83 -0.28 -15.89
CA GLY A 28 19.46 1.12 -16.17
C GLY A 28 17.99 1.35 -16.58
N ILE A 29 17.17 0.31 -16.73
CA ILE A 29 15.73 0.43 -16.98
C ILE A 29 14.97 -0.05 -15.74
N PRO A 30 14.27 0.82 -15.01
CA PRO A 30 13.50 0.40 -13.85
C PRO A 30 12.24 -0.36 -14.30
N VAL A 31 11.87 -1.38 -13.53
CA VAL A 31 10.59 -2.09 -13.67
C VAL A 31 9.59 -1.52 -12.67
N PHE A 32 8.35 -1.41 -13.12
CA PHE A 32 7.23 -0.86 -12.38
C PHE A 32 6.39 -1.99 -11.79
N THR A 33 6.14 -1.94 -10.48
CA THR A 33 5.20 -2.86 -9.81
C THR A 33 4.10 -2.06 -9.14
N LEU A 34 2.87 -2.53 -9.32
CA LEU A 34 1.69 -2.02 -8.64
C LEU A 34 1.23 -3.00 -7.60
N GLY A 35 0.57 -2.49 -6.56
CA GLY A 35 -0.21 -3.35 -5.70
C GLY A 35 -1.22 -2.59 -4.85
N ASP A 36 -2.23 -3.34 -4.46
CA ASP A 36 -3.43 -2.81 -3.84
C ASP A 36 -3.42 -3.13 -2.35
N VAL A 37 -3.72 -2.12 -1.53
CA VAL A 37 -3.95 -2.27 -0.09
C VAL A 37 -5.41 -1.96 0.19
N GLU A 38 -6.13 -2.96 0.69
CA GLU A 38 -7.51 -2.80 1.12
C GLU A 38 -7.60 -1.95 2.38
N VAL A 39 -8.46 -0.94 2.34
CA VAL A 39 -8.78 -0.04 3.44
C VAL A 39 -10.17 -0.42 3.93
N PRO A 40 -10.38 -0.76 5.19
CA PRO A 40 -11.73 -1.06 5.68
C PRO A 40 -12.65 0.15 5.50
N ASN A 41 -13.93 -0.09 5.25
CA ASN A 41 -14.93 0.97 5.22
C ASN A 41 -15.18 1.55 6.62
N ALA A 42 -15.64 2.80 6.65
CA ALA A 42 -16.17 3.42 7.85
C ALA A 42 -17.32 2.62 8.46
N ILE A 43 -17.28 2.47 9.79
CA ILE A 43 -18.45 2.05 10.55
C ILE A 43 -19.35 3.27 10.70
N LEU A 44 -20.51 3.24 10.03
CA LEU A 44 -21.50 4.31 10.08
C LEU A 44 -22.01 4.51 11.51
N GLY A 45 -22.10 5.76 11.98
CA GLY A 45 -22.60 6.08 13.32
C GLY A 45 -21.55 5.92 14.43
N GLY A 46 -20.31 5.58 14.08
CA GLY A 46 -19.22 5.39 15.01
C GLY A 46 -18.19 6.53 14.99
N ASN A 47 -17.43 6.62 16.08
CA ASN A 47 -16.17 7.34 16.16
C ASN A 47 -15.08 6.36 16.57
N GLY A 48 -13.91 6.41 15.93
CA GLY A 48 -12.79 5.54 16.33
C GLY A 48 -11.63 5.52 15.35
N THR A 49 -10.54 4.89 15.78
CA THR A 49 -9.33 4.69 14.98
C THR A 49 -9.02 3.20 14.90
N TYR A 50 -8.75 2.71 13.68
CA TYR A 50 -8.45 1.31 13.41
C TYR A 50 -7.11 1.21 12.67
N SER A 51 -6.33 0.19 12.97
CA SER A 51 -5.09 -0.11 12.25
C SER A 51 -5.41 -0.90 10.98
N ILE A 52 -4.80 -0.50 9.87
CA ILE A 52 -4.77 -1.27 8.63
C ILE A 52 -3.68 -2.35 8.80
N ALA A 53 -4.01 -3.60 8.50
CA ALA A 53 -3.05 -4.70 8.57
C ALA A 53 -1.85 -4.39 7.66
N ALA A 54 -0.64 -4.62 8.17
CA ALA A 54 0.56 -4.35 7.40
C ALA A 54 0.59 -5.26 6.16
N VAL A 55 0.67 -4.65 4.99
CA VAL A 55 0.94 -5.33 3.72
C VAL A 55 2.44 -5.33 3.51
N ARG A 56 3.03 -6.51 3.30
CA ARG A 56 4.48 -6.63 3.09
C ARG A 56 4.77 -7.24 1.72
N TRP A 57 5.70 -6.64 0.99
CA TRP A 57 6.25 -7.16 -0.24
C TRP A 57 7.71 -7.55 -0.03
N ASP A 58 8.04 -8.80 -0.33
CA ASP A 58 9.40 -9.32 -0.36
C ASP A 58 9.87 -9.41 -1.82
N ILE A 59 10.91 -8.66 -2.16
CA ILE A 59 11.52 -8.66 -3.49
C ILE A 59 12.79 -9.50 -3.42
N MET A 60 12.83 -10.61 -4.15
CA MET A 60 13.88 -11.60 -4.13
C MET A 60 14.51 -11.77 -5.51
N LYS A 61 15.80 -12.07 -5.57
CA LYS A 61 16.46 -12.44 -6.83
C LYS A 61 16.37 -13.95 -7.04
N ILE A 62 15.80 -14.40 -8.15
CA ILE A 62 15.61 -15.83 -8.42
C ILE A 62 16.96 -16.56 -8.45
N GLY A 63 17.04 -17.69 -7.76
CA GLY A 63 18.26 -18.51 -7.64
C GLY A 63 19.31 -17.96 -6.68
N LYS A 64 18.97 -16.97 -5.84
CA LYS A 64 19.83 -16.41 -4.79
C LYS A 64 19.03 -16.16 -3.51
N ASP A 65 19.66 -16.33 -2.36
CA ASP A 65 19.05 -16.04 -1.05
C ASP A 65 19.30 -14.56 -0.67
N VAL A 66 18.75 -13.65 -1.47
CA VAL A 66 18.88 -12.20 -1.26
C VAL A 66 17.53 -11.54 -1.42
N ARG A 67 17.19 -10.66 -0.47
CA ARG A 67 15.89 -9.97 -0.42
C ARG A 67 16.00 -8.49 -0.08
N SER A 68 15.00 -7.74 -0.50
CA SER A 68 14.65 -6.41 0.00
C SER A 68 13.15 -6.36 0.32
N GLN A 69 12.73 -5.45 1.19
CA GLN A 69 11.39 -5.47 1.75
C GLN A 69 10.72 -4.11 1.67
N VAL A 70 9.43 -4.13 1.39
CA VAL A 70 8.55 -2.97 1.50
C VAL A 70 7.39 -3.34 2.42
N GLU A 71 7.10 -2.50 3.39
CA GLU A 71 5.97 -2.65 4.30
C GLU A 71 5.10 -1.41 4.22
N VAL A 72 3.81 -1.61 4.00
CA VAL A 72 2.79 -0.57 4.07
C VAL A 72 1.90 -0.86 5.25
N SER A 73 1.83 0.09 6.17
CA SER A 73 0.90 0.06 7.30
C SER A 73 0.09 1.34 7.33
N GLY A 74 -0.98 1.39 8.11
CA GLY A 74 -1.75 2.61 8.20
C GLY A 74 -2.79 2.60 9.29
N THR A 75 -3.52 3.70 9.37
CA THR A 75 -4.66 3.86 10.25
C THR A 75 -5.82 4.49 9.49
N VAL A 76 -7.02 4.17 9.92
CA VAL A 76 -8.24 4.86 9.50
C VAL A 76 -8.92 5.43 10.72
N THR A 77 -9.21 6.73 10.68
CA THR A 77 -9.98 7.44 11.71
C THR A 77 -11.32 7.87 11.13
N TYR A 78 -12.40 7.65 11.88
CA TYR A 78 -13.75 7.99 11.47
C TYR A 78 -14.41 8.90 12.47
N VAL A 79 -15.13 9.89 11.95
CA VAL A 79 -15.97 10.81 12.72
C VAL A 79 -17.35 10.85 12.08
N THR A 80 -18.38 10.58 12.87
CA THR A 80 -19.78 10.75 12.44
C THR A 80 -20.39 11.96 13.13
N VAL A 81 -21.00 12.84 12.33
CA VAL A 81 -21.83 13.96 12.79
C VAL A 81 -23.24 13.73 12.27
N GLU A 82 -24.19 13.58 13.19
CA GLU A 82 -25.61 13.45 12.87
C GLU A 82 -26.32 14.76 13.21
N ASP A 83 -27.05 15.29 12.25
CA ASP A 83 -27.98 16.39 12.44
C ASP A 83 -29.42 15.93 12.07
N PRO A 84 -30.47 16.73 12.33
CA PRO A 84 -31.84 16.30 12.06
C PRO A 84 -32.15 15.98 10.58
N THR A 85 -31.31 16.42 9.64
CA THR A 85 -31.52 16.32 8.19
C THR A 85 -30.62 15.30 7.51
N GLU A 86 -29.40 15.11 8.00
CA GLU A 86 -28.39 14.25 7.40
C GLU A 86 -27.40 13.69 8.42
N ILE A 87 -26.73 12.63 8.00
CA ILE A 87 -25.58 12.06 8.68
C ILE A 87 -24.37 12.30 7.79
N THR A 88 -23.37 13.00 8.32
CA THR A 88 -22.08 13.22 7.64
C THR A 88 -21.01 12.36 8.31
N HIS A 89 -20.33 11.55 7.51
CA HIS A 89 -19.20 10.74 7.91
C HIS A 89 -17.92 11.32 7.30
N SER A 90 -16.96 11.69 8.15
CA SER A 90 -15.58 11.97 7.71
C SER A 90 -14.70 10.79 8.05
N GLN A 91 -13.89 10.38 7.07
CA GLN A 91 -12.92 9.30 7.16
C GLN A 91 -11.55 9.87 6.79
N THR A 92 -10.59 9.82 7.71
CA THR A 92 -9.18 10.14 7.44
C THR A 92 -8.39 8.85 7.35
N ILE A 93 -7.78 8.60 6.20
CA ILE A 93 -6.92 7.44 5.95
C ILE A 93 -5.48 7.93 5.95
N LYS A 94 -4.66 7.36 6.83
CA LYS A 94 -3.22 7.64 6.90
C LYS A 94 -2.45 6.37 6.62
N MET A 95 -1.62 6.39 5.58
CA MET A 95 -0.78 5.26 5.17
C MET A 95 0.68 5.63 5.30
N THR A 96 1.48 4.74 5.85
CA THR A 96 2.93 4.86 5.97
C THR A 96 3.57 3.67 5.29
N CYS A 97 4.36 3.94 4.26
CA CYS A 97 5.23 2.99 3.61
C CYS A 97 6.62 3.11 4.20
N ARG A 98 7.19 1.97 4.52
CA ARG A 98 8.56 1.79 4.97
C ARG A 98 9.21 0.80 4.02
N TRP A 99 10.48 1.02 3.72
CA TRP A 99 11.22 0.05 2.93
C TRP A 99 12.63 -0.10 3.44
N ARG A 100 13.17 -1.26 3.10
CA ARG A 100 14.53 -1.62 3.43
C ARG A 100 15.18 -2.18 2.19
N VAL A 101 16.20 -1.46 1.75
CA VAL A 101 17.10 -1.94 0.71
C VAL A 101 18.08 -2.90 1.39
N GLY A 102 17.86 -4.20 1.17
CA GLY A 102 18.83 -5.23 1.50
C GLY A 102 19.78 -5.43 0.33
N ALA A 103 19.87 -6.66 -0.16
CA ALA A 103 20.76 -7.02 -1.27
C ALA A 103 20.15 -6.77 -2.66
N VAL A 104 18.83 -6.51 -2.77
CA VAL A 104 18.18 -6.12 -4.03
C VAL A 104 18.02 -4.59 -4.07
N PRO A 105 18.65 -3.88 -5.03
CA PRO A 105 18.51 -2.43 -5.14
C PRO A 105 17.07 -2.02 -5.49
N LEU A 106 16.52 -1.08 -4.72
CA LEU A 106 15.16 -0.54 -4.89
C LEU A 106 15.23 0.98 -4.84
N ASP A 107 14.37 1.66 -5.59
CA ASP A 107 14.08 3.07 -5.33
C ASP A 107 13.04 3.21 -4.22
N PRO A 108 12.96 4.38 -3.57
CA PRO A 108 11.86 4.72 -2.68
C PRO A 108 10.50 4.46 -3.35
N PRO A 109 9.62 3.64 -2.75
CA PRO A 109 8.27 3.46 -3.23
C PRO A 109 7.45 4.75 -3.07
N SER A 110 6.55 5.00 -4.02
CA SER A 110 5.58 6.10 -3.96
C SER A 110 4.18 5.55 -3.72
N MET A 111 3.45 6.18 -2.80
CA MET A 111 2.05 5.83 -2.56
C MET A 111 1.12 6.88 -3.13
N SER A 112 -0.03 6.44 -3.62
CA SER A 112 -1.16 7.32 -3.93
C SER A 112 -2.44 6.69 -3.42
N LEU A 113 -3.23 7.51 -2.73
CA LEU A 113 -4.57 7.17 -2.29
C LEU A 113 -5.56 7.75 -3.31
N ASP A 114 -6.30 6.91 -4.03
CA ASP A 114 -7.44 7.38 -4.82
C ASP A 114 -8.65 7.53 -3.89
N GLY A 115 -9.14 8.75 -3.74
CA GLY A 115 -10.21 9.12 -2.79
C GLY A 115 -11.60 8.53 -3.10
N ARG A 116 -11.69 7.55 -4.01
CA ARG A 116 -12.95 7.00 -4.54
C ARG A 116 -13.26 5.57 -4.10
N ALA A 117 -12.27 4.82 -3.62
CA ALA A 117 -12.45 3.41 -3.29
C ALA A 117 -11.68 3.05 -2.01
N PRO A 118 -12.10 1.99 -1.28
CA PRO A 118 -11.38 1.43 -0.14
C PRO A 118 -10.09 0.71 -0.56
N ILE A 119 -9.39 1.18 -1.58
CA ILE A 119 -8.17 0.58 -2.11
C ILE A 119 -7.13 1.68 -2.32
N THR A 120 -5.99 1.51 -1.69
CA THR A 120 -4.80 2.33 -1.92
C THR A 120 -3.92 1.64 -2.94
N THR A 121 -3.44 2.36 -3.95
CA THR A 121 -2.46 1.82 -4.89
C THR A 121 -1.05 2.23 -4.44
N LEU A 122 -0.25 1.24 -4.07
CA LEU A 122 1.19 1.38 -3.89
C LEU A 122 1.86 1.23 -5.25
N THR A 123 2.75 2.17 -5.55
CA THR A 123 3.61 2.15 -6.73
C THR A 123 5.05 2.00 -6.30
N MET A 124 5.77 1.06 -6.90
CA MET A 124 7.19 0.88 -6.62
C MET A 124 7.99 0.75 -7.91
N TRP A 125 9.15 1.41 -7.92
CA TRP A 125 10.14 1.31 -8.98
C TRP A 125 11.29 0.43 -8.51
N ILE A 126 11.51 -0.67 -9.23
CA ILE A 126 12.59 -1.61 -8.98
C ILE A 126 13.68 -1.33 -10.01
N LYS A 127 14.81 -0.79 -9.57
CA LYS A 127 15.98 -0.59 -10.44
C LYS A 127 16.82 -1.85 -10.47
N ALA A 128 17.24 -2.29 -11.65
CA ALA A 128 18.38 -3.20 -11.74
C ALA A 128 19.57 -2.42 -11.21
N GLY A 129 20.07 -2.79 -10.03
CA GLY A 129 21.36 -2.29 -9.63
C GLY A 129 22.41 -2.62 -10.67
N ASN A 130 23.47 -1.81 -10.73
CA ASN A 130 24.75 -2.34 -11.18
C ASN A 130 25.01 -3.59 -10.34
N ALA A 131 25.33 -4.72 -10.99
CA ALA A 131 25.33 -6.07 -10.43
C ALA A 131 26.31 -6.32 -9.25
N ASN A 132 26.76 -5.30 -8.55
CA ASN A 132 27.41 -5.39 -7.25
C ASN A 132 26.33 -5.54 -6.18
N VAL A 133 25.67 -6.69 -6.21
CA VAL A 133 24.95 -7.23 -5.05
C VAL A 133 26.01 -7.34 -3.96
N VAL A 134 26.00 -6.42 -2.99
CA VAL A 134 26.80 -6.60 -1.78
C VAL A 134 26.22 -7.86 -1.16
N ALA A 135 27.05 -8.89 -0.97
CA ALA A 135 26.62 -10.06 -0.22
C ALA A 135 26.03 -9.53 1.09
N ALA A 136 24.75 -9.82 1.33
CA ALA A 136 24.15 -9.52 2.61
C ALA A 136 25.04 -10.20 3.64
N HIS A 137 25.80 -9.40 4.41
CA HIS A 137 26.47 -9.94 5.58
C HIS A 137 25.36 -10.47 6.50
N ASP A 138 25.59 -11.63 7.11
CA ASP A 138 24.67 -12.39 7.98
C ASP A 138 24.13 -11.61 9.21
N GLU A 139 24.34 -10.29 9.30
CA GLU A 139 23.91 -9.44 10.42
C GLU A 139 22.55 -8.76 10.20
N ASP A 140 21.89 -9.01 9.06
CA ASP A 140 20.82 -8.16 8.56
C ASP A 140 19.40 -8.72 8.79
N GLU A 141 19.18 -9.73 9.63
CA GLU A 141 17.80 -10.15 9.96
C GLU A 141 17.07 -9.13 10.85
N ASN A 142 17.79 -8.23 11.52
CA ASN A 142 17.22 -7.21 12.44
C ASN A 142 17.36 -5.75 11.95
N ALA A 143 17.81 -5.48 10.73
CA ALA A 143 18.01 -4.10 10.30
C ALA A 143 16.69 -3.32 10.16
N ILE A 144 16.69 -2.15 10.77
CA ILE A 144 15.59 -1.18 10.91
C ILE A 144 15.26 -0.60 9.52
N PHE A 145 13.97 -0.39 9.22
CA PHE A 145 13.55 0.32 8.01
C PHE A 145 14.22 1.71 7.95
N ALA A 146 14.93 2.00 6.85
CA ALA A 146 15.82 3.16 6.79
C ALA A 146 15.07 4.47 6.49
N GLU A 147 13.94 4.40 5.77
CA GLU A 147 13.21 5.56 5.26
C GLU A 147 11.69 5.33 5.29
N GLU A 148 10.93 6.42 5.49
CA GLU A 148 9.47 6.41 5.58
C GLU A 148 8.84 7.40 4.58
N ASN A 149 7.77 6.97 3.92
CA ASN A 149 6.92 7.82 3.10
C ASN A 149 5.48 7.73 3.65
N THR A 150 4.88 8.86 4.02
CA THR A 150 3.52 8.91 4.56
C THR A 150 2.60 9.71 3.65
N VAL A 151 1.44 9.13 3.34
CA VAL A 151 0.36 9.82 2.62
C VAL A 151 -0.91 9.82 3.47
N GLU A 152 -1.67 10.90 3.36
CA GLU A 152 -2.91 11.09 4.12
C GLU A 152 -3.99 11.63 3.18
N VAL A 153 -5.19 11.06 3.25
CA VAL A 153 -6.37 11.51 2.49
C VAL A 153 -7.58 11.55 3.40
N GLU A 154 -8.35 12.63 3.28
CA GLU A 154 -9.68 12.77 3.89
C GLU A 154 -10.77 12.44 2.85
N GLN A 155 -11.76 11.64 3.27
CA GLN A 155 -12.95 11.31 2.51
C GLN A 155 -14.19 11.73 3.32
N ILE A 156 -15.14 12.41 2.67
CA ILE A 156 -16.40 12.84 3.29
C ILE A 156 -17.55 12.15 2.57
N LEU A 157 -18.37 11.43 3.32
CA LEU A 157 -19.56 10.72 2.87
C LEU A 157 -20.78 11.28 3.60
N THR A 158 -21.70 11.91 2.87
CA THR A 158 -22.95 12.45 3.44
C THR A 158 -24.15 11.62 3.00
N GLN A 159 -24.98 11.23 3.97
CA GLN A 159 -26.23 10.50 3.76
C GLN A 159 -27.41 11.30 4.29
N GLN A 160 -28.35 11.68 3.42
CA GLN A 160 -29.59 12.33 3.85
C GLN A 160 -30.54 11.35 4.54
N HIS A 161 -31.27 11.81 5.56
CA HIS A 161 -32.37 11.05 6.12
C HIS A 161 -33.44 10.82 5.05
N LYS A 162 -33.75 9.54 4.76
CA LYS A 162 -34.92 9.23 3.93
C LYS A 162 -36.15 9.78 4.65
N LYS A 163 -36.83 10.78 4.05
CA LYS A 163 -38.19 11.13 4.44
C LYS A 163 -39.02 9.85 4.41
N GLN A 164 -39.48 9.39 5.57
CA GLN A 164 -40.60 8.46 5.62
C GLN A 164 -41.78 9.19 5.01
N SER A 165 -42.11 8.89 3.76
CA SER A 165 -43.36 9.34 3.16
C SER A 165 -44.50 8.87 4.08
N PRO A 166 -45.46 9.73 4.43
CA PRO A 166 -46.55 9.34 5.29
C PRO A 166 -47.29 8.18 4.65
N VAL A 167 -47.48 7.09 5.41
CA VAL A 167 -48.35 5.99 5.04
C VAL A 167 -49.73 6.60 4.80
N GLU A 168 -50.15 6.67 3.54
CA GLU A 168 -51.53 7.02 3.19
C GLU A 168 -52.45 6.01 3.89
N SER A 169 -53.04 6.45 4.99
CA SER A 169 -54.12 5.72 5.66
C SER A 169 -55.34 5.86 4.78
N GLN A 170 -55.53 4.92 3.85
CA GLN A 170 -56.75 4.86 3.07
C GLN A 170 -57.91 4.46 3.97
N SER A 171 -58.90 5.35 4.00
CA SER A 171 -60.21 5.21 4.63
C SER A 171 -61.17 4.41 3.73
#